data_AF-A0A3F3HC33-F1
#
_entry.id   AF-A0A3F3HC33-F1
#
_cell.length_a   1.000
_cell.length_b   1.000
_cell.length_c   1.000
_cell.angle_alpha   90.00
_cell.angle_beta   90.00
_cell.angle_gamma   90.00
#
_symmetry.space_group_name_H-M   'P 1'
#
loop_
_entity.id
_entity.type
_entity.pdbx_description
1 polymer ?
#
loop_
_entity_poly.entity_id
_entity_poly.type
_entity_poly.pdbx_seq_one_letter_code
_entity_poly.pdbx_strand_id
1 'polypeptide(L)'
;MVLNNNRKRKKQKKLYLTAQENQLLNQRVQASQSPSFQNFALQMLLTGQVVHRDFSELKQLRFEVAKLGANVNQLARAAHVYRQVDDEVVEEMM
;
A
#
# COMPACT_ATOMS: atom_id res chain seq x y z
N MET A 1 16.62 -39.26 20.53
CA MET A 1 16.22 -37.86 20.26
C MET A 1 16.24 -37.13 21.60
N VAL A 2 17.22 -36.25 21.86
CA VAL A 2 17.42 -35.65 23.19
C VAL A 2 16.38 -34.54 23.41
N LEU A 3 15.38 -34.82 24.24
CA LEU A 3 14.40 -33.84 24.69
C LEU A 3 15.02 -32.97 25.79
N ASN A 4 15.67 -31.89 25.39
CA ASN A 4 16.19 -30.88 26.31
C ASN A 4 15.02 -30.08 26.94
N ASN A 5 14.57 -30.53 28.12
CA ASN A 5 13.42 -29.97 28.85
C ASN A 5 13.67 -28.57 29.48
N ASN A 6 14.89 -28.01 29.39
CA ASN A 6 15.27 -26.74 30.03
C ASN A 6 15.61 -25.60 29.05
N ARG A 7 14.92 -25.50 27.90
CA ARG A 7 15.14 -24.36 26.99
C ARG A 7 14.47 -23.09 27.53
N LYS A 8 15.21 -21.97 27.57
CA LYS A 8 14.65 -20.62 27.86
C LYS A 8 13.55 -20.23 26.87
N ARG A 9 13.66 -20.66 25.60
CA ARG A 9 12.69 -20.39 24.53
C ARG A 9 11.88 -21.66 24.24
N LYS A 10 10.69 -21.76 24.84
CA LYS A 10 9.80 -22.93 24.72
C LYS A 10 8.75 -22.83 23.60
N LYS A 11 8.45 -21.62 23.11
CA LYS A 11 7.41 -21.37 22.09
C LYS A 11 8.00 -21.49 20.69
N GLN A 12 7.46 -22.37 19.85
CA GLN A 12 7.82 -22.51 18.45
C GLN A 12 6.84 -21.73 17.56
N LYS A 13 7.37 -21.06 16.53
CA LYS A 13 6.60 -20.48 15.42
C LYS A 13 7.07 -21.13 14.13
N LYS A 14 6.15 -21.48 13.23
CA LYS A 14 6.48 -22.08 11.92
C LYS A 14 6.43 -20.99 10.84
N LEU A 15 7.37 -21.04 9.91
CA LEU A 15 7.43 -20.20 8.72
C LEU A 15 7.62 -21.13 7.53
N TYR A 16 6.71 -21.05 6.56
CA TYR A 16 6.81 -21.80 5.31
C TYR A 16 7.35 -20.88 4.23
N LEU A 17 8.28 -21.40 3.43
CA LEU A 17 8.98 -20.65 2.39
C LEU A 17 8.97 -21.47 1.10
N THR A 18 8.85 -20.78 -0.01
CA THR A 18 9.21 -21.33 -1.32
C THR A 18 10.73 -21.56 -1.41
N ALA A 19 11.18 -22.34 -2.39
CA ALA A 19 12.61 -22.60 -2.59
C ALA A 19 13.41 -21.30 -2.80
N GLN A 20 12.86 -20.36 -3.58
CA GLN A 20 13.49 -19.07 -3.86
C GLN A 20 13.61 -18.20 -2.59
N GLU A 21 12.54 -18.10 -1.80
CA GLU A 21 12.56 -17.35 -0.54
C GLU A 21 13.55 -17.94 0.46
N ASN A 22 13.64 -19.27 0.55
CA ASN A 22 14.61 -19.95 1.41
C ASN A 22 16.05 -19.66 0.99
N GLN A 23 16.35 -19.67 -0.32
CA GLN A 23 17.68 -19.32 -0.82
C GLN A 23 18.05 -17.88 -0.46
N LEU A 24 17.15 -16.93 -0.71
CA LEU A 24 17.37 -15.52 -0.38
C LEU A 24 17.54 -15.30 1.12
N LEU A 25 16.75 -16.00 1.93
CA LEU A 25 16.83 -15.93 3.39
C LEU A 25 18.18 -16.46 3.89
N ASN A 26 18.67 -17.57 3.36
CA ASN A 26 19.97 -18.13 3.73
C ASN A 26 21.12 -17.18 3.37
N GLN A 27 21.07 -16.55 2.19
CA GLN A 27 22.04 -15.53 1.80
C GLN A 27 22.04 -14.34 2.78
N ARG A 28 20.87 -13.87 3.21
CA ARG A 28 20.76 -12.79 4.21
C ARG A 28 21.28 -13.21 5.59
N VAL A 29 21.00 -14.44 6.02
CA VAL A 29 21.53 -14.98 7.28
C VAL A 29 23.05 -15.03 7.23
N GLN A 30 23.63 -15.54 6.14
CA GLN A 30 25.09 -15.58 5.93
C GLN A 30 25.70 -14.18 5.95
N ALA A 31 25.09 -13.21 5.25
CA ALA A 31 25.57 -11.84 5.23
C ALA A 31 25.48 -11.14 6.60
N SER A 32 24.51 -11.51 7.43
CA SER A 32 24.28 -10.90 8.75
C SER A 32 25.29 -11.32 9.83
N GLN A 33 26.19 -12.28 9.54
CA GLN A 33 27.10 -12.89 10.52
C GLN A 33 26.39 -13.52 11.73
N SER A 34 25.09 -13.79 11.61
CA SER A 34 24.32 -14.45 12.67
C SER A 34 24.70 -15.93 12.73
N PRO A 35 24.90 -16.50 13.94
CA PRO A 35 25.36 -17.88 14.09
C PRO A 35 24.28 -18.93 13.75
N SER A 36 23.01 -18.53 13.63
CA SER A 36 21.92 -19.40 13.20
C SER A 36 20.73 -18.60 12.69
N PHE A 37 19.88 -19.25 11.89
CA PHE A 37 18.60 -18.70 11.47
C PHE A 37 17.74 -18.26 12.66
N GLN A 38 17.72 -19.02 13.76
CA GLN A 38 16.95 -18.69 14.95
C GLN A 38 17.34 -17.33 15.55
N ASN A 39 18.63 -17.01 15.62
CA ASN A 39 19.10 -15.73 16.16
C ASN A 39 18.81 -14.59 15.19
N PHE A 40 19.08 -14.80 13.89
CA PHE A 40 18.79 -13.82 12.84
C PHE A 40 17.29 -13.46 12.82
N ALA A 41 16.42 -14.46 12.74
CA ALA A 41 14.97 -14.26 12.68
C ALA A 41 14.45 -13.59 13.95
N LEU A 42 14.95 -14.00 15.13
CA LEU A 42 14.53 -13.38 16.39
C LEU A 42 14.96 -11.91 16.46
N GLN A 43 16.20 -11.57 16.07
CA GLN A 43 16.65 -10.18 16.03
C GLN A 43 15.81 -9.38 15.04
N MET A 44 15.65 -9.85 13.80
CA MET A 44 14.87 -9.16 12.78
C MET A 44 13.40 -8.95 13.18
N LEU A 45 12.76 -9.94 13.82
CA LEU A 45 11.35 -9.81 14.26
C LEU A 45 11.17 -8.88 15.46
N LEU A 46 12.21 -8.67 16.26
CA LEU A 46 12.17 -7.77 17.43
C LEU A 46 12.64 -6.35 17.11
N THR A 47 13.62 -6.21 16.21
CA THR A 47 14.21 -4.91 15.83
C THR A 47 13.63 -4.35 14.54
N GLY A 48 12.95 -5.18 13.74
CA GLY A 48 12.34 -4.78 12.49
C GLY A 48 11.33 -3.68 12.73
N GLN A 49 11.57 -2.50 12.17
CA GLN A 49 10.58 -1.44 12.15
C GLN A 49 9.48 -1.82 11.18
N VAL A 50 8.25 -1.98 11.68
CA VAL A 50 7.08 -2.11 10.82
C VAL A 50 6.64 -0.71 10.44
N VAL A 51 7.02 -0.26 9.24
CA VAL A 51 6.56 1.02 8.72
C VAL A 51 5.11 0.87 8.26
N HIS A 52 4.17 1.32 9.07
CA HIS A 52 2.77 1.45 8.67
C HIS A 52 2.62 2.76 7.90
N ARG A 53 2.44 2.69 6.58
CA ARG A 53 2.05 3.86 5.78
C ARG A 53 0.54 3.92 5.69
N ASP A 54 -0.07 4.80 6.47
CA ASP A 54 -1.46 5.17 6.31
C ASP A 54 -1.59 6.17 5.14
N PHE A 55 -2.42 5.84 4.15
CA PHE A 55 -2.70 6.67 2.98
C PHE A 55 -4.13 7.21 3.00
N SER A 56 -4.80 7.20 4.16
CA SER A 56 -6.20 7.64 4.29
C SER A 56 -6.37 9.10 3.86
N GLU A 57 -5.45 9.99 4.24
CA GLU A 57 -5.46 11.40 3.82
C GLU A 57 -5.29 11.56 2.31
N LEU A 58 -4.38 10.80 1.70
CA LEU A 58 -4.16 10.82 0.25
C LEU A 58 -5.41 10.36 -0.52
N LYS A 59 -6.15 9.38 0.03
CA LYS A 59 -7.44 8.94 -0.54
C LYS A 59 -8.51 10.03 -0.43
N GLN A 60 -8.59 10.72 0.70
CA GLN A 60 -9.52 11.82 0.88
C GLN A 60 -9.23 12.97 -0.08
N LEU A 61 -7.96 13.37 -0.22
CA LEU A 61 -7.53 14.37 -1.20
C LEU A 61 -7.93 13.97 -2.62
N ARG A 62 -7.68 12.71 -3.02
CA ARG A 62 -8.08 12.22 -4.34
C ARG A 62 -9.59 12.29 -4.57
N PHE A 63 -10.40 12.02 -3.55
CA PHE A 63 -11.85 12.11 -3.63
C PHE A 63 -12.31 13.56 -3.87
N GLU A 64 -11.73 14.51 -3.14
CA GLU A 64 -12.02 15.94 -3.32
C GLU A 64 -11.64 16.43 -4.72
N VAL A 65 -10.45 16.04 -5.22
CA VAL A 65 -10.03 16.37 -6.60
C VAL A 65 -10.97 15.77 -7.64
N ALA A 66 -11.42 14.52 -7.46
CA ALA A 66 -12.36 13.89 -8.38
C ALA A 66 -13.70 14.65 -8.42
N LYS A 67 -14.18 15.13 -7.27
CA LYS A 67 -15.39 15.94 -7.17
C LYS A 67 -15.23 17.29 -7.88
N LEU A 68 -14.08 17.95 -7.74
CA LEU A 68 -13.77 19.18 -8.48
C LEU A 68 -13.76 18.94 -9.99
N GLY A 69 -13.12 17.86 -10.46
CA GLY A 69 -13.10 17.49 -11.87
C GLY A 69 -14.50 17.26 -12.44
N ALA A 70 -15.39 16.60 -11.67
CA ALA A 70 -16.78 16.41 -12.07
C ALA A 70 -17.53 17.75 -12.22
N ASN A 71 -17.36 18.67 -11.27
CA ASN A 71 -17.98 20.00 -11.30
C ASN A 71 -17.46 20.84 -12.48
N VAL A 72 -16.15 20.84 -12.73
CA VAL A 72 -15.55 21.53 -13.88
C VAL A 72 -16.09 20.97 -15.19
N ASN A 73 -16.25 19.64 -15.30
CA ASN A 73 -16.82 19.01 -16.49
C ASN A 73 -18.32 19.36 -16.68
N GLN A 74 -19.07 19.52 -15.59
CA GLN A 74 -20.45 20.03 -15.67
C GLN A 74 -20.49 21.48 -16.17
N LEU A 75 -19.62 22.35 -15.66
CA LEU A 75 -19.52 23.74 -16.12
C LEU A 75 -19.11 23.82 -17.59
N ALA A 76 -18.14 23.01 -18.04
CA ALA A 76 -17.74 22.94 -19.43
C ALA A 76 -18.90 22.51 -20.34
N ARG A 77 -19.66 21.49 -19.94
CA ARG A 77 -20.87 21.06 -20.67
C ARG A 77 -21.95 22.13 -20.67
N ALA A 78 -22.19 22.79 -19.55
CA ALA A 78 -23.14 23.90 -19.47
C ALA A 78 -22.74 25.03 -20.41
N ALA A 79 -21.49 25.48 -20.36
CA ALA A 79 -20.97 26.52 -21.25
C ALA A 79 -21.05 26.11 -22.74
N HIS A 80 -20.83 24.84 -23.06
CA HIS A 80 -21.01 24.32 -24.42
C HIS A 80 -22.49 24.36 -24.85
N VAL A 81 -23.42 23.96 -23.97
CA VAL A 81 -24.86 24.03 -24.24
C VAL A 81 -25.34 25.46 -24.38
N TYR A 82 -24.92 26.38 -23.50
CA TYR A 82 -25.29 27.80 -23.58
C TYR A 82 -24.68 28.52 -24.77
N ARG A 83 -23.51 28.10 -25.26
CA ARG A 83 -22.94 28.57 -26.53
C ARG A 83 -23.61 27.97 -27.77
N GLN A 84 -24.35 26.88 -27.62
CA GLN A 84 -25.17 26.29 -28.69
C GLN A 84 -26.61 26.80 -28.70
N VAL A 85 -27.00 27.65 -27.73
CA VAL A 85 -28.16 28.53 -27.89
C VAL A 85 -27.69 29.71 -28.73
N ASP A 86 -27.52 29.45 -30.02
CA ASP A 86 -27.13 30.42 -31.05
C ASP A 86 -28.33 31.31 -31.44
N ASP A 87 -27.99 32.50 -31.95
CA ASP A 87 -28.79 33.73 -32.08
C ASP A 87 -30.18 33.64 -32.74
N GLU A 88 -30.51 32.51 -33.37
CA GLU A 88 -31.77 32.28 -34.10
C GLU A 88 -32.99 32.27 -33.16
N VAL A 89 -32.84 31.76 -31.93
CA VAL A 89 -33.90 31.77 -30.91
C VAL A 89 -34.14 33.19 -30.35
N VAL A 90 -33.14 34.07 -30.41
CA VAL A 90 -33.26 35.45 -29.93
C VAL A 90 -34.00 36.33 -30.95
N GLU A 91 -33.84 36.05 -32.24
CA GLU A 91 -34.56 36.76 -33.32
C GLU A 91 -36.05 36.39 -33.39
N GLU A 92 -36.42 35.13 -33.10
CA GLU A 92 -37.82 34.68 -33.08
C GLU A 92 -38.61 35.21 -31.86
N MET A 93 -37.92 35.80 -30.89
CA MET A 93 -38.50 36.39 -29.67
C MET A 93 -38.65 37.92 -29.70
N MET A 94 -38.23 38.60 -30.79
CA MET A 94 -38.51 40.03 -31.06
C MET A 94 -39.66 40.19 -32.04
#